data_AF-A0A4Q7YGI5-F1
#
_entry.id   AF-A0A4Q7YGI5-F1
#
_cell.length_a   1.000
_cell.length_b   1.000
_cell.length_c   1.000
_cell.angle_alpha   90.00
_cell.angle_beta   90.00
_cell.angle_gamma   90.00
#
_symmetry.space_group_name_H-M   'P 1'
#
loop_
_entity.id
_entity.type
_entity.pdbx_description
1 polymer ?
#
loop_
_entity_poly.entity_id
_entity_poly.type
_entity_poly.pdbx_seq_one_letter_code
_entity_poly.pdbx_strand_id
1 'polypeptide(L)'
;MSEKIDFNRSTTVNFYNNTSLTLNRTGFSCEGDSILHNVAPPSVIQPGQQVQWIQKVSSLQGYSNSYASYGFSSGGSLTVEWSNPISSGNTYSVSCNPSSDYNITYTGGSGTEATISVDFVQKTKLDITFYNQNVLELTLDPASIQIQDGEFITQPPASIAAGGQASWTMDGVGFKGSCHYWFDSVSGAKLSWDTSNNQYSIDAEPTYEYTGNTSGSTPSVSFYVQLQGGGLLGSGDGPPADGS
;
A
#
# COMPACT_ATOMS: atom_id res chain seq x y z
N MET A 1 -41.74 31.84 17.80
CA MET A 1 -41.86 30.39 18.05
C MET A 1 -40.71 29.76 17.27
N SER A 2 -39.70 29.19 17.94
CA SER A 2 -38.58 28.53 17.25
C SER A 2 -39.02 27.13 16.89
N GLU A 3 -39.06 26.82 15.60
CA GLU A 3 -39.33 25.47 15.12
C GLU A 3 -38.13 24.58 15.53
N LYS A 4 -38.40 23.54 16.32
CA LYS A 4 -37.41 22.54 16.69
C LYS A 4 -37.20 21.66 15.47
N ILE A 5 -36.11 21.87 14.75
CA ILE A 5 -35.71 20.96 13.69
C ILE A 5 -35.25 19.66 14.34
N ASP A 6 -35.96 18.57 14.07
CA ASP A 6 -35.53 17.22 14.42
C ASP A 6 -34.69 16.63 13.27
N PHE A 7 -33.45 16.29 13.58
CA PHE A 7 -32.57 15.58 12.66
C PHE A 7 -32.90 14.09 12.73
N ASN A 8 -33.23 13.50 11.59
CA ASN A 8 -33.61 12.09 11.53
C ASN A 8 -32.49 11.18 11.02
N ARG A 9 -31.47 11.76 10.36
CA ARG A 9 -30.30 11.03 9.86
C ARG A 9 -29.04 11.88 9.97
N SER A 10 -27.92 11.23 10.26
CA SER A 10 -26.59 11.83 10.17
C SER A 10 -25.58 10.86 9.59
N THR A 11 -24.58 11.41 8.90
CA THR A 11 -23.41 10.68 8.46
C THR A 11 -22.17 11.41 8.90
N THR A 12 -21.36 10.75 9.73
CA THR A 12 -20.03 11.19 10.11
C THR A 12 -19.02 10.54 9.19
N VAL A 13 -18.08 11.31 8.64
CA VAL A 13 -16.95 10.77 7.88
C VAL A 13 -15.68 11.05 8.65
N ASN A 14 -14.98 9.99 9.04
CA ASN A 14 -13.61 10.03 9.54
C ASN A 14 -12.68 9.72 8.36
N PHE A 15 -11.75 10.62 8.08
CA PHE A 15 -10.83 10.48 6.96
C PHE A 15 -9.39 10.54 7.47
N TYR A 16 -8.59 9.56 7.06
CA TYR A 16 -7.19 9.43 7.41
C TYR A 16 -6.35 9.61 6.14
N ASN A 17 -5.59 10.69 6.07
CA ASN A 17 -4.64 10.92 4.99
C ASN A 17 -3.27 10.32 5.36
N ASN A 18 -3.12 9.01 5.23
CA ASN A 18 -1.86 8.29 5.47
C ASN A 18 -0.91 8.35 4.26
N THR A 19 -0.95 9.45 3.52
CA THR A 19 -0.05 9.73 2.39
C THR A 19 0.92 10.85 2.73
N SER A 20 1.91 11.04 1.86
CA SER A 20 2.79 12.22 1.88
C SER A 20 2.18 13.46 1.18
N LEU A 21 0.93 13.36 0.71
CA LEU A 21 0.30 14.35 -0.15
C LEU A 21 -0.58 15.32 0.64
N THR A 22 -0.58 16.57 0.20
CA THR A 22 -1.61 17.54 0.60
C THR A 22 -2.82 17.38 -0.31
N LEU A 23 -4.00 17.18 0.28
CA LEU A 23 -5.27 17.06 -0.44
C LEU A 23 -5.97 18.42 -0.42
N ASN A 24 -6.28 18.97 -1.59
CA ASN A 24 -7.00 20.24 -1.76
C ASN A 24 -8.41 19.95 -2.26
N ARG A 25 -9.43 20.39 -1.54
CA ARG A 25 -10.82 20.11 -1.91
C ARG A 25 -11.16 20.79 -3.24
N THR A 26 -11.57 20.01 -4.21
CA THR A 26 -11.97 20.45 -5.56
C THR A 26 -13.48 20.47 -5.74
N GLY A 27 -14.22 19.71 -4.94
CA GLY A 27 -15.67 19.63 -5.02
C GLY A 27 -16.29 19.22 -3.70
N PHE A 28 -17.51 19.69 -3.45
CA PHE A 28 -18.34 19.26 -2.34
C PHE A 28 -19.81 19.51 -2.69
N SER A 29 -20.64 18.49 -2.50
CA SER A 29 -22.09 18.63 -2.52
C SER A 29 -22.69 17.91 -1.33
N CYS A 30 -23.80 18.46 -0.87
CA CYS A 30 -24.66 17.86 0.14
C CYS A 30 -26.09 18.03 -0.34
N GLU A 31 -26.71 16.96 -0.84
CA GLU A 31 -28.12 16.99 -1.21
C GLU A 31 -29.01 16.73 0.03
N GLY A 32 -30.17 17.40 0.06
CA GLY A 32 -31.17 17.34 1.14
C GLY A 32 -31.72 18.72 1.52
N ASP A 33 -33.04 18.84 1.63
CA ASP A 33 -33.81 20.10 1.72
C ASP A 33 -33.58 20.96 2.98
N SER A 34 -32.63 20.60 3.84
CA SER A 34 -32.40 21.33 5.10
C SER A 34 -31.00 21.05 5.66
N ILE A 35 -30.00 21.68 5.03
CA ILE A 35 -28.63 21.75 5.52
C ILE A 35 -28.60 22.68 6.73
N LEU A 36 -28.93 22.16 7.91
CA LEU A 36 -28.99 23.00 9.11
C LEU A 36 -27.71 22.94 9.93
N HIS A 37 -26.96 21.83 9.91
CA HIS A 37 -25.67 21.70 10.60
C HIS A 37 -24.71 20.76 9.85
N ASN A 38 -24.02 21.29 8.83
CA ASN A 38 -22.89 20.61 8.22
C ASN A 38 -21.60 21.16 8.80
N VAL A 39 -20.73 20.28 9.30
CA VAL A 39 -19.30 20.57 9.31
C VAL A 39 -18.85 20.22 7.92
N ALA A 40 -18.56 21.22 7.07
CA ALA A 40 -18.11 20.96 5.72
C ALA A 40 -16.78 20.18 5.75
N PRO A 41 -16.50 19.31 4.76
CA PRO A 41 -15.18 18.73 4.61
C PRO A 41 -14.11 19.83 4.59
N PRO A 42 -12.90 19.61 5.15
CA PRO A 42 -11.85 20.62 5.12
C PRO A 42 -11.50 21.04 3.68
N SER A 43 -11.12 22.30 3.48
CA SER A 43 -10.59 22.75 2.18
C SER A 43 -9.21 22.16 1.87
N VAL A 44 -8.45 21.81 2.92
CA VAL A 44 -7.12 21.20 2.84
C VAL A 44 -7.01 20.10 3.88
N ILE A 45 -6.44 18.95 3.51
CA ILE A 45 -6.03 17.88 4.44
C ILE A 45 -4.53 17.66 4.26
N GLN A 46 -3.77 17.88 5.33
CA GLN A 46 -2.31 17.76 5.33
C GLN A 46 -1.87 16.29 5.33
N PRO A 47 -0.62 15.99 4.92
CA PRO A 47 -0.02 14.66 5.08
C PRO A 47 -0.12 14.16 6.52
N GLY A 48 -0.47 12.88 6.70
CA GLY A 48 -0.65 12.24 8.01
C GLY A 48 -1.85 12.74 8.83
N GLN A 49 -2.66 13.65 8.30
CA GLN A 49 -3.75 14.27 9.06
C GLN A 49 -4.99 13.37 9.10
N GLN A 50 -5.60 13.26 10.29
CA GLN A 50 -6.96 12.77 10.47
C GLN A 50 -7.93 13.94 10.55
N VAL A 51 -9.03 13.88 9.80
CA VAL A 51 -10.10 14.88 9.83
C VAL A 51 -11.46 14.22 9.96
N GLN A 52 -12.45 15.00 10.38
CA GLN A 52 -13.83 14.57 10.48
C GLN A 52 -14.76 15.63 9.90
N TRP A 53 -15.79 15.19 9.20
CA TRP A 53 -16.93 16.03 8.83
C TRP A 53 -18.25 15.29 9.04
N ILE A 54 -19.32 16.06 9.17
CA ILE A 54 -20.64 15.53 9.53
C ILE A 54 -21.67 16.19 8.63
N GLN A 55 -22.52 15.34 8.04
CA GLN A 55 -23.78 15.74 7.43
C GLN A 55 -24.93 15.40 8.38
N LYS A 56 -25.87 16.33 8.55
CA LYS A 56 -27.16 16.08 9.21
C LYS A 56 -28.28 16.52 8.30
N VAL A 57 -29.31 15.68 8.15
CA VAL A 57 -30.48 15.97 7.32
C VAL A 57 -31.76 15.93 8.14
N SER A 58 -32.63 16.91 7.92
CA SER A 58 -34.01 16.89 8.39
C SER A 58 -34.98 16.44 7.28
N SER A 59 -36.15 16.00 7.71
CA SER A 59 -36.87 14.82 7.22
C SER A 59 -37.79 14.97 6.01
N LEU A 60 -37.56 15.94 5.11
CA LEU A 60 -38.54 16.27 4.07
C LEU A 60 -38.31 15.65 2.69
N GLN A 61 -37.06 15.37 2.30
CA GLN A 61 -36.76 14.61 1.08
C GLN A 61 -35.77 13.50 1.39
N GLY A 62 -36.19 12.26 1.15
CA GLY A 62 -35.54 11.02 1.61
C GLY A 62 -34.21 10.67 0.92
N TYR A 63 -33.51 11.64 0.34
CA TYR A 63 -32.27 11.44 -0.39
C TYR A 63 -31.16 12.31 0.20
N SER A 64 -29.98 11.72 0.43
CA SER A 64 -28.82 12.40 0.98
C SER A 64 -27.57 12.04 0.18
N ASN A 65 -27.60 12.18 -1.15
CA ASN A 65 -26.40 11.96 -1.95
C ASN A 65 -25.44 13.12 -1.74
N SER A 66 -24.27 12.80 -1.22
CA SER A 66 -23.27 13.79 -0.86
C SER A 66 -21.91 13.29 -1.26
N TYR A 67 -21.01 14.22 -1.57
CA TYR A 67 -19.65 13.86 -1.92
C TYR A 67 -18.68 14.95 -1.48
N ALA A 68 -17.43 14.55 -1.31
CA ALA A 68 -16.28 15.43 -1.20
C ALA A 68 -15.19 14.93 -2.14
N SER A 69 -14.69 15.82 -3.00
CA SER A 69 -13.60 15.52 -3.93
C SER A 69 -12.37 16.36 -3.59
N TYR A 70 -11.20 15.77 -3.73
CA TYR A 70 -9.91 16.38 -3.49
C TYR A 70 -8.98 16.13 -4.66
N GLY A 71 -8.19 17.14 -5.04
CA GLY A 71 -7.04 17.01 -5.91
C GLY A 71 -5.75 17.08 -5.11
N PHE A 72 -4.68 16.45 -5.62
CA PHE A 72 -3.38 16.44 -4.96
C PHE A 72 -2.22 16.66 -5.95
N SER A 73 -1.06 17.05 -5.44
CA SER A 73 0.06 17.62 -6.22
C SER A 73 0.64 16.69 -7.28
N SER A 74 0.49 15.38 -7.15
CA SER A 74 0.88 14.40 -8.18
C SER A 74 -0.08 14.32 -9.37
N GLY A 75 -1.12 15.17 -9.42
CA GLY A 75 -2.03 15.28 -10.57
C GLY A 75 -3.24 14.33 -10.51
N GLY A 76 -3.52 13.73 -9.35
CA GLY A 76 -4.65 12.83 -9.16
C GLY A 76 -5.82 13.45 -8.38
N SER A 77 -6.87 12.65 -8.23
CA SER A 77 -8.10 13.01 -7.53
C SER A 77 -8.62 11.88 -6.64
N LEU A 78 -9.20 12.24 -5.50
CA LEU A 78 -9.89 11.34 -4.58
C LEU A 78 -11.31 11.84 -4.34
N THR A 79 -12.31 10.96 -4.43
CA THR A 79 -13.71 11.29 -4.14
C THR A 79 -14.28 10.31 -3.12
N VAL A 80 -14.89 10.85 -2.07
CA VAL A 80 -15.68 10.12 -1.07
C VAL A 80 -17.14 10.47 -1.29
N GLU A 81 -17.98 9.48 -1.57
CA GLU A 81 -19.42 9.64 -1.74
C GLU A 81 -20.17 8.87 -0.66
N TRP A 82 -21.28 9.44 -0.21
CA TRP A 82 -22.12 8.80 0.78
C TRP A 82 -23.60 9.16 0.60
N SER A 83 -24.45 8.22 1.00
CA SER A 83 -25.89 8.38 1.09
C SER A 83 -26.41 7.63 2.31
N ASN A 84 -27.19 8.31 3.14
CA ASN A 84 -27.92 7.75 4.30
C ASN A 84 -29.42 8.11 4.15
N PRO A 85 -30.12 7.46 3.21
CA PRO A 85 -31.51 7.73 2.91
C PRO A 85 -32.44 7.22 4.01
N ILE A 86 -33.66 7.76 4.06
CA ILE A 86 -34.65 7.38 5.09
C ILE A 86 -35.19 5.96 4.84
N SER A 87 -35.42 5.61 3.58
CA SER A 87 -36.21 4.43 3.16
C SER A 87 -35.41 3.37 2.39
N SER A 88 -34.11 3.55 2.18
CA SER A 88 -33.23 2.55 1.57
C SER A 88 -31.98 2.33 2.43
N GLY A 89 -31.18 1.34 2.05
CA GLY A 89 -29.90 1.08 2.72
C GLY A 89 -28.91 2.21 2.48
N ASN A 90 -28.00 2.39 3.42
CA ASN A 90 -26.90 3.34 3.26
C ASN A 90 -25.97 2.88 2.14
N THR A 91 -25.42 3.83 1.39
CA THR A 91 -24.45 3.54 0.33
C THR A 91 -23.23 4.45 0.46
N TYR A 92 -22.07 3.88 0.15
CA TYR A 92 -20.77 4.53 0.32
C TYR A 92 -19.86 4.11 -0.82
N SER A 93 -19.14 5.05 -1.39
CA SER A 93 -18.11 4.79 -2.39
C SER A 93 -16.89 5.66 -2.11
N VAL A 94 -15.71 5.13 -2.40
CA VAL A 94 -14.48 5.93 -2.43
C VAL A 94 -13.73 5.57 -3.70
N SER A 95 -13.30 6.56 -4.46
CA SER A 95 -12.56 6.38 -5.71
C SER A 95 -11.33 7.29 -5.75
N CYS A 96 -10.23 6.79 -6.31
CA CYS A 96 -9.01 7.57 -6.58
C CYS A 96 -8.55 7.37 -8.02
N ASN A 97 -7.97 8.41 -8.61
CA ASN A 97 -7.33 8.35 -9.92
C ASN A 97 -5.97 9.08 -9.85
N PRO A 98 -4.84 8.46 -10.25
CA PRO A 98 -4.72 7.04 -10.60
C PRO A 98 -4.95 6.16 -9.37
N SER A 99 -5.61 5.01 -9.54
CA SER A 99 -5.81 4.05 -8.43
C SER A 99 -4.61 3.13 -8.21
N SER A 100 -3.68 3.05 -9.17
CA SER A 100 -2.53 2.13 -9.09
C SER A 100 -1.61 2.45 -7.93
N ASP A 101 -1.43 3.72 -7.61
CA ASP A 101 -0.38 4.20 -6.70
C ASP A 101 -0.88 4.35 -5.26
N TYR A 102 -2.15 4.02 -5.00
CA TYR A 102 -2.78 4.21 -3.71
C TYR A 102 -3.59 2.99 -3.31
N ASN A 103 -3.64 2.73 -2.01
CA ASN A 103 -4.58 1.82 -1.42
C ASN A 103 -5.64 2.63 -0.67
N ILE A 104 -6.91 2.35 -0.95
CA ILE A 104 -8.03 2.98 -0.27
C ILE A 104 -8.83 1.88 0.39
N THR A 105 -9.00 1.97 1.70
CA THR A 105 -9.96 1.13 2.40
C THR A 105 -11.02 2.00 3.05
N TYR A 106 -12.24 1.49 3.15
CA TYR A 106 -13.28 2.17 3.89
C TYR A 106 -14.24 1.20 4.54
N THR A 107 -14.85 1.66 5.62
CA THR A 107 -15.96 1.00 6.30
C THR A 107 -17.15 1.93 6.36
N GLY A 108 -18.36 1.38 6.30
CA GLY A 108 -19.60 2.14 6.35
C GLY A 108 -20.52 1.60 7.44
N GLY A 109 -21.04 2.52 8.28
CA GLY A 109 -22.01 2.21 9.32
C GLY A 109 -23.42 2.02 8.78
N SER A 110 -24.31 1.47 9.62
CA SER A 110 -25.72 1.33 9.31
C SER A 110 -26.58 2.24 10.20
N GLY A 111 -27.90 2.24 9.98
CA GLY A 111 -28.85 2.96 10.82
C GLY A 111 -28.95 4.45 10.53
N THR A 112 -29.54 5.18 11.47
CA THR A 112 -29.84 6.61 11.32
C THR A 112 -28.61 7.49 11.51
N GLU A 113 -27.67 7.07 12.36
CA GLU A 113 -26.43 7.77 12.67
C GLU A 113 -25.25 6.94 12.17
N ALA A 114 -24.95 7.06 10.88
CA ALA A 114 -23.91 6.27 10.25
C ALA A 114 -22.54 6.92 10.39
N THR A 115 -21.50 6.10 10.51
CA THR A 115 -20.11 6.55 10.46
C THR A 115 -19.39 5.86 9.32
N ILE A 116 -18.66 6.63 8.52
CA ILE A 116 -17.74 6.15 7.49
C ILE A 116 -16.33 6.38 8.01
N SER A 117 -15.46 5.39 7.89
CA SER A 117 -14.03 5.57 8.11
C SER A 117 -13.30 5.26 6.81
N VAL A 118 -12.53 6.21 6.30
CA VAL A 118 -11.76 6.11 5.05
C VAL A 118 -10.28 6.22 5.36
N ASP A 119 -9.51 5.22 4.97
CA ASP A 119 -8.05 5.21 5.06
C ASP A 119 -7.45 5.32 3.66
N PHE A 120 -6.71 6.41 3.42
CA PHE A 120 -6.05 6.70 2.15
C PHE A 120 -4.54 6.59 2.33
N VAL A 121 -3.96 5.55 1.73
CA VAL A 121 -2.55 5.20 1.89
C VAL A 121 -1.85 5.25 0.52
N GLN A 122 -0.67 5.86 0.47
CA GLN A 122 0.17 5.83 -0.72
C GLN A 122 0.90 4.49 -0.75
N LYS A 123 0.80 3.78 -1.88
CA LYS A 123 1.61 2.58 -2.05
C LYS A 123 3.06 2.98 -2.26
N THR A 124 3.94 2.13 -1.78
CA THR A 124 5.37 2.22 -1.98
C THR A 124 5.80 1.12 -2.95
N LYS A 125 7.04 1.18 -3.40
CA LYS A 125 7.66 0.10 -4.16
C LYS A 125 8.76 -0.56 -3.35
N LEU A 126 8.97 -1.84 -3.60
CA LEU A 126 10.13 -2.58 -3.14
C LEU A 126 10.83 -3.19 -4.35
N ASP A 127 12.01 -2.69 -4.67
CA ASP A 127 12.91 -3.27 -5.65
C ASP A 127 13.78 -4.31 -4.96
N ILE A 128 13.68 -5.55 -5.41
CA ILE A 128 14.49 -6.66 -4.92
C ILE A 128 15.51 -7.00 -6.00
N THR A 129 16.79 -7.06 -5.64
CA THR A 129 17.85 -7.55 -6.52
C THR A 129 18.53 -8.76 -5.90
N PHE A 130 18.76 -9.80 -6.69
CA PHE A 130 19.44 -11.01 -6.27
C PHE A 130 20.65 -11.28 -7.15
N TYR A 131 21.83 -11.26 -6.53
CA TYR A 131 23.12 -11.51 -7.18
C TYR A 131 23.54 -12.96 -6.99
N ASN A 132 23.62 -13.69 -8.10
CA ASN A 132 24.16 -15.04 -8.13
C ASN A 132 25.67 -14.98 -8.36
N GLN A 133 26.46 -14.96 -7.29
CA GLN A 133 27.92 -14.96 -7.37
C GLN A 133 28.50 -16.39 -7.44
N ASN A 134 27.65 -17.38 -7.72
CA ASN A 134 28.08 -18.77 -7.88
C ASN A 134 28.43 -19.08 -9.33
N VAL A 135 29.08 -20.23 -9.49
CA VAL A 135 29.38 -20.85 -10.79
C VAL A 135 28.22 -21.67 -11.34
N LEU A 136 27.14 -21.83 -10.57
CA LEU A 136 25.94 -22.58 -10.95
C LEU A 136 24.78 -21.62 -11.25
N GLU A 137 23.91 -22.01 -12.17
CA GLU A 137 22.64 -21.32 -12.39
C GLU A 137 21.69 -21.58 -11.21
N LEU A 138 20.95 -20.55 -10.83
CA LEU A 138 19.86 -20.65 -9.86
C LEU A 138 18.55 -20.91 -10.59
N THR A 139 17.74 -21.84 -10.10
CA THR A 139 16.39 -22.12 -10.62
C THR A 139 15.35 -21.81 -9.56
N LEU A 140 14.40 -20.94 -9.85
CA LEU A 140 13.30 -20.61 -8.95
C LEU A 140 12.38 -21.82 -8.75
N ASP A 141 12.03 -22.11 -7.50
CA ASP A 141 10.88 -22.97 -7.19
C ASP A 141 9.61 -22.10 -7.13
N PRO A 142 8.74 -22.15 -8.16
CA PRO A 142 7.55 -21.31 -8.18
C PRO A 142 6.56 -21.65 -7.05
N ALA A 143 6.58 -22.88 -6.53
CA ALA A 143 5.70 -23.28 -5.41
C ALA A 143 6.16 -22.70 -4.07
N SER A 144 7.43 -22.27 -3.98
CA SER A 144 7.99 -21.66 -2.77
C SER A 144 7.61 -20.19 -2.58
N ILE A 145 7.04 -19.55 -3.59
CA ILE A 145 6.64 -18.13 -3.51
C ILE A 145 5.50 -18.02 -2.49
N GLN A 146 5.74 -17.26 -1.43
CA GLN A 146 4.76 -16.93 -0.41
C GLN A 146 4.72 -15.41 -0.28
N ILE A 147 3.55 -14.81 -0.50
CA ILE A 147 3.33 -13.37 -0.36
C ILE A 147 2.25 -13.17 0.68
N GLN A 148 2.60 -12.50 1.77
CA GLN A 148 1.65 -12.10 2.80
C GLN A 148 1.20 -10.65 2.58
N ASP A 149 2.13 -9.76 2.24
CA ASP A 149 1.85 -8.34 1.98
C ASP A 149 2.54 -7.86 0.69
N GLY A 150 1.83 -7.03 -0.09
CA GLY A 150 2.28 -6.49 -1.37
C GLY A 150 1.88 -7.34 -2.57
N GLU A 151 2.20 -6.85 -3.77
CA GLU A 151 1.94 -7.51 -5.05
C GLU A 151 3.15 -7.35 -5.97
N PHE A 152 3.46 -8.37 -6.78
CA PHE A 152 4.52 -8.26 -7.78
C PHE A 152 4.09 -7.37 -8.95
N ILE A 153 4.88 -6.33 -9.24
CA ILE A 153 4.82 -5.62 -10.53
C ILE A 153 5.54 -6.46 -11.58
N THR A 154 6.72 -6.97 -11.24
CA THR A 154 7.48 -7.92 -12.03
C THR A 154 7.75 -9.15 -11.19
N GLN A 155 7.62 -10.34 -11.77
CA GLN A 155 7.85 -11.59 -11.05
C GLN A 155 9.35 -11.87 -10.88
N PRO A 156 9.77 -12.58 -9.82
CA PRO A 156 11.10 -13.17 -9.76
C PRO A 156 11.33 -14.07 -10.99
N PRO A 157 12.48 -13.98 -11.68
CA PRO A 157 12.71 -14.77 -12.89
C PRO A 157 12.86 -16.26 -12.59
N ALA A 158 12.49 -17.10 -13.56
CA ALA A 158 12.57 -18.56 -13.40
C ALA A 158 14.00 -19.08 -13.20
N SER A 159 15.01 -18.36 -13.70
CA SER A 159 16.42 -18.69 -13.46
C SER A 159 17.33 -17.46 -13.43
N ILE A 160 18.51 -17.62 -12.82
CA ILE A 160 19.56 -16.61 -12.74
C ILE A 160 20.89 -17.29 -13.09
N ALA A 161 21.47 -16.90 -14.23
CA ALA A 161 22.73 -17.47 -14.70
C ALA A 161 23.87 -17.34 -13.67
N ALA A 162 24.86 -18.22 -13.77
CA ALA A 162 26.10 -18.15 -12.98
C ALA A 162 26.79 -16.79 -13.16
N GLY A 163 27.19 -16.15 -12.05
CA GLY A 163 27.74 -14.78 -12.04
C GLY A 163 26.74 -13.68 -12.40
N GLY A 164 25.46 -14.01 -12.60
CA GLY A 164 24.42 -13.09 -13.03
C GLY A 164 23.70 -12.40 -11.88
N GLN A 165 22.73 -11.56 -12.24
CA GLN A 165 21.80 -10.94 -11.30
C GLN A 165 20.38 -10.95 -11.85
N ALA A 166 19.41 -10.88 -10.95
CA ALA A 166 18.01 -10.68 -11.26
C ALA A 166 17.44 -9.55 -10.42
N SER A 167 16.45 -8.85 -10.96
CA SER A 167 15.69 -7.85 -10.20
C SER A 167 14.20 -8.04 -10.42
N TRP A 168 13.43 -7.76 -9.39
CA TRP A 168 11.98 -7.71 -9.46
C TRP A 168 11.43 -6.65 -8.51
N THR A 169 10.30 -6.04 -8.89
CA THR A 169 9.65 -4.97 -8.14
C THR A 169 8.31 -5.44 -7.59
N MET A 170 8.02 -5.05 -6.36
CA MET A 170 6.71 -5.16 -5.72
C MET A 170 6.09 -3.78 -5.50
N ASP A 171 4.76 -3.74 -5.41
CA ASP A 171 3.93 -2.57 -5.07
C ASP A 171 3.05 -2.89 -3.86
N GLY A 172 2.85 -1.95 -2.95
CA GLY A 172 2.02 -2.18 -1.77
C GLY A 172 2.18 -1.16 -0.64
N VAL A 173 1.35 -1.29 0.39
CA VAL A 173 1.43 -0.50 1.64
C VAL A 173 2.43 -1.09 2.65
N GLY A 174 2.97 -2.26 2.34
CA GLY A 174 3.97 -3.01 3.08
C GLY A 174 4.36 -4.23 2.25
N PHE A 175 5.48 -4.87 2.60
CA PHE A 175 5.99 -6.01 1.85
C PHE A 175 6.43 -7.09 2.80
N LYS A 176 5.83 -8.27 2.63
CA LYS A 176 6.19 -9.46 3.37
C LYS A 176 6.07 -10.67 2.48
N GLY A 177 7.17 -11.39 2.30
CA GLY A 177 7.19 -12.56 1.45
C GLY A 177 8.50 -13.33 1.47
N SER A 178 8.51 -14.43 0.73
CA SER A 178 9.69 -15.25 0.50
C SER A 178 9.63 -16.00 -0.83
N CYS A 179 10.79 -16.37 -1.36
CA CYS A 179 10.93 -17.31 -2.46
C CYS A 179 12.23 -18.12 -2.33
N HIS A 180 12.28 -19.28 -2.97
CA HIS A 180 13.41 -20.21 -2.93
C HIS A 180 13.98 -20.43 -4.34
N TYR A 181 15.30 -20.29 -4.48
CA TYR A 181 16.04 -20.70 -5.66
C TYR A 181 16.94 -21.91 -5.34
N TRP A 182 16.94 -22.90 -6.21
CA TRP A 182 17.79 -24.08 -6.14
C TRP A 182 19.08 -23.89 -6.94
N PHE A 183 20.23 -24.30 -6.39
CA PHE A 183 21.48 -24.47 -7.15
C PHE A 183 21.49 -25.84 -7.85
N ASP A 184 20.89 -26.84 -7.20
CA ASP A 184 20.75 -28.22 -7.65
C ASP A 184 19.55 -28.89 -6.95
N SER A 185 19.44 -30.22 -7.03
CA SER A 185 18.29 -30.95 -6.44
C SER A 185 18.23 -30.97 -4.90
N VAL A 186 19.29 -30.55 -4.20
CA VAL A 186 19.39 -30.66 -2.74
C VAL A 186 19.85 -29.37 -2.05
N SER A 187 20.38 -28.40 -2.77
CA SER A 187 20.88 -27.13 -2.22
C SER A 187 20.19 -25.93 -2.84
N GLY A 188 19.87 -24.92 -2.02
CA GLY A 188 19.21 -23.71 -2.46
C GLY A 188 19.36 -22.52 -1.50
N ALA A 189 18.78 -21.40 -1.89
CA ALA A 189 18.75 -20.16 -1.13
C ALA A 189 17.33 -19.62 -1.04
N LYS A 190 16.80 -19.55 0.18
CA LYS A 190 15.51 -18.96 0.50
C LYS A 190 15.70 -17.50 0.86
N LEU A 191 15.11 -16.61 0.06
CA LEU A 191 15.07 -15.18 0.32
C LEU A 191 13.79 -14.87 1.08
N SER A 192 13.89 -14.03 2.11
CA SER A 192 12.74 -13.52 2.86
C SER A 192 12.87 -12.01 3.08
N TRP A 193 11.74 -11.31 3.00
CA TRP A 193 11.66 -9.86 3.21
C TRP A 193 10.43 -9.51 4.06
N ASP A 194 10.59 -8.57 4.98
CA ASP A 194 9.54 -7.98 5.83
C ASP A 194 9.92 -6.52 6.12
N THR A 195 9.34 -5.58 5.35
CA THR A 195 9.65 -4.15 5.47
C THR A 195 9.06 -3.52 6.72
N SER A 196 8.01 -4.11 7.30
CA SER A 196 7.37 -3.62 8.52
C SER A 196 8.29 -3.75 9.73
N ASN A 197 9.12 -4.80 9.74
CA ASN A 197 10.11 -5.05 10.77
C ASN A 197 11.55 -4.70 10.35
N ASN A 198 11.74 -4.17 9.13
CA ASN A 198 13.04 -3.99 8.50
C ASN A 198 13.92 -5.26 8.56
N GLN A 199 13.30 -6.41 8.29
CA GLN A 199 13.93 -7.72 8.34
C GLN A 199 14.06 -8.28 6.92
N TYR A 200 15.28 -8.64 6.56
CA TYR A 200 15.59 -9.29 5.30
C TYR A 200 16.58 -10.41 5.60
N SER A 201 16.34 -11.60 5.08
CA SER A 201 17.22 -12.74 5.28
C SER A 201 17.37 -13.56 4.00
N ILE A 202 18.50 -14.25 3.91
CA ILE A 202 18.71 -15.32 2.95
C ILE A 202 19.26 -16.51 3.72
N ASP A 203 18.48 -17.58 3.72
CA ASP A 203 18.80 -18.83 4.38
C ASP A 203 19.21 -19.83 3.30
N ALA A 204 20.46 -20.25 3.32
CA ALA A 204 20.97 -21.18 2.33
C ALA A 204 21.12 -22.58 2.94
N GLU A 205 20.58 -23.58 2.25
CA GLU A 205 20.48 -24.97 2.70
C GLU A 205 21.21 -25.92 1.73
N PRO A 206 21.74 -27.07 2.17
CA PRO A 206 22.35 -27.37 3.45
C PRO A 206 23.81 -27.78 3.23
N THR A 207 24.71 -26.91 2.76
CA THR A 207 26.14 -27.31 2.65
C THR A 207 27.17 -26.22 2.43
N TYR A 208 26.77 -24.97 2.19
CA TYR A 208 27.71 -23.87 2.09
C TYR A 208 27.04 -22.74 2.89
N GLU A 209 27.54 -22.28 4.03
CA GLU A 209 28.50 -21.21 4.16
C GLU A 209 28.24 -19.96 3.25
N TYR A 210 27.06 -19.81 2.67
CA TYR A 210 26.64 -18.59 1.98
C TYR A 210 26.49 -17.43 2.98
N THR A 211 27.01 -16.24 2.65
CA THR A 211 26.76 -15.01 3.41
C THR A 211 25.66 -14.22 2.72
N GLY A 212 24.53 -14.12 3.41
CA GLY A 212 23.53 -13.13 3.10
C GLY A 212 23.94 -11.77 3.61
N ASN A 213 24.17 -10.82 2.71
CA ASN A 213 24.20 -9.42 3.08
C ASN A 213 22.92 -8.76 2.57
N THR A 214 22.31 -7.93 3.40
CA THR A 214 21.13 -7.16 3.04
C THR A 214 21.53 -5.70 3.16
N SER A 215 21.54 -5.01 2.02
CA SER A 215 21.72 -3.56 1.97
C SER A 215 20.45 -2.92 1.44
N GLY A 216 20.03 -1.86 2.13
CA GLY A 216 18.93 -1.01 1.71
C GLY A 216 17.92 -0.72 2.80
N SER A 217 17.23 0.41 2.64
CA SER A 217 15.94 0.70 3.24
C SER A 217 14.89 0.61 2.13
N THR A 218 13.60 0.64 2.48
CA THR A 218 12.59 0.96 1.47
C THR A 218 13.05 2.22 0.69
N PRO A 219 13.05 2.17 -0.65
CA PRO A 219 12.35 1.20 -1.50
C PRO A 219 13.19 0.06 -2.11
N SER A 220 14.38 -0.32 -1.61
CA SER A 220 15.21 -1.36 -2.26
C SER A 220 15.90 -2.33 -1.29
N VAL A 221 16.02 -3.60 -1.67
CA VAL A 221 16.82 -4.63 -0.98
C VAL A 221 17.66 -5.43 -1.97
N SER A 222 18.91 -5.71 -1.62
CA SER A 222 19.78 -6.61 -2.37
C SER A 222 20.12 -7.87 -1.56
N PHE A 223 20.09 -9.02 -2.23
CA PHE A 223 20.53 -10.32 -1.72
C PHE A 223 21.74 -10.81 -2.51
N TYR A 224 22.67 -11.46 -1.83
CA TYR A 224 23.88 -12.02 -2.44
C TYR A 224 24.03 -13.47 -2.03
N VAL A 225 24.46 -14.31 -2.96
CA VAL A 225 24.74 -15.73 -2.68
C VAL A 225 26.05 -16.14 -3.36
N GLN A 226 27.02 -16.60 -2.56
CA GLN A 226 28.35 -17.07 -2.98
C GLN A 226 28.81 -18.33 -2.23
N LEU A 227 29.43 -19.28 -2.93
CA LEU A 227 30.10 -20.45 -2.35
C LEU A 227 31.21 -20.00 -1.38
N GLN A 228 31.20 -20.50 -0.14
CA GLN A 228 32.29 -20.20 0.79
C GLN A 228 33.53 -21.04 0.48
N GLY A 229 34.69 -20.41 0.61
CA GLY A 229 35.97 -21.02 0.26
C GLY A 229 36.27 -21.04 -1.25
N GLY A 230 35.31 -20.68 -2.10
CA GLY A 230 35.58 -20.33 -3.49
C GLY A 230 36.26 -18.97 -3.52
N GLY A 231 37.59 -18.94 -3.72
CA GLY A 231 38.30 -17.69 -3.89
C GLY A 231 37.59 -16.81 -4.93
N LEU A 232 37.35 -15.55 -4.59
CA LEU A 232 36.74 -14.54 -5.47
C LEU A 232 37.18 -14.78 -6.91
N LEU A 233 36.24 -15.06 -7.82
CA LEU A 233 36.50 -14.97 -9.25
C LEU A 233 36.73 -13.49 -9.57
N GLY A 234 37.96 -13.02 -9.33
CA GLY A 234 38.38 -11.65 -9.55
C GLY A 234 37.96 -10.69 -8.43
N SER A 235 38.95 -10.05 -7.81
CA SER A 235 38.79 -8.86 -6.98
C SER A 235 38.39 -7.64 -7.84
N GLY A 236 37.25 -7.70 -8.52
CA GLY A 236 36.67 -6.62 -9.30
C GLY A 236 35.44 -6.08 -8.60
N ASP A 237 35.64 -4.99 -7.87
CA ASP A 237 34.64 -4.14 -7.24
C ASP A 237 33.74 -4.81 -6.19
N GLY A 238 34.06 -4.54 -4.92
CA GLY A 238 33.12 -4.75 -3.82
C GLY A 238 31.78 -4.05 -4.09
N PRO A 239 30.71 -4.41 -3.35
CA PRO A 239 29.41 -3.76 -3.52
C PRO A 239 29.60 -2.24 -3.52
N PRO A 240 29.02 -1.50 -4.48
CA PRO A 240 29.17 -0.06 -4.54
C PRO A 240 28.77 0.52 -3.19
N ALA A 241 29.70 1.27 -2.58
CA ALA A 241 29.41 2.00 -1.36
C ALA A 241 28.19 2.89 -1.64
N ASP A 242 27.15 2.73 -0.83
CA ASP A 242 26.01 3.63 -0.85
C ASP A 242 26.50 5.02 -0.44
N GLY A 243 26.37 5.96 -1.38
CA GLY A 243 26.63 7.37 -1.10
C GLY A 243 25.60 7.87 -0.10
N SER A 244 26.04 8.11 1.13
CA SER A 244 25.34 8.90 2.14
C SER A 244 25.07 10.33 1.68
#